data_AF-A0A6N8ZA34-F1
#
_entry.id   AF-A0A6N8ZA34-F1
#
_cell.length_a   1.000
_cell.length_b   1.000
_cell.length_c   1.000
_cell.angle_alpha   90.00
_cell.angle_beta   90.00
_cell.angle_gamma   90.00
#
_symmetry.space_group_name_H-M   'P 1'
#
loop_
_entity.id
_entity.type
_entity.pdbx_description
1 polymer ?
#
loop_
_entity_poly.entity_id
_entity_poly.type
_entity_poly.pdbx_seq_one_letter_code
_entity_poly.pdbx_strand_id
1 'polypeptide(L)'
;MNASQKDDVEVGGLGNENPIADPNPIRLEEQAGPQVEDLDIESLTPLQTHYLESLRQLIAVKNDYQSGSEYETWMMESINRSIYSALRDCIEANIGTVAKDLLHREHQVN
;
A
#
# COMPACT_ATOMS: atom_id res chain seq x y z
N MET A 1 7.40 -62.11 29.67
CA MET A 1 6.88 -61.17 28.66
C MET A 1 6.11 -60.08 29.40
N ASN A 2 6.57 -58.82 29.27
CA ASN A 2 5.84 -57.53 29.36
C ASN A 2 4.99 -57.20 30.60
N ALA A 3 4.84 -55.95 31.06
CA ALA A 3 5.45 -54.66 30.75
C ALA A 3 4.95 -53.63 31.80
N SER A 4 5.62 -52.48 31.83
CA SER A 4 5.50 -51.31 32.71
C SER A 4 4.11 -50.81 33.13
N GLN A 5 4.11 -50.41 34.41
CA GLN A 5 3.50 -49.24 35.04
C GLN A 5 3.19 -48.05 34.10
N LYS A 6 2.00 -47.45 34.23
CA LYS A 6 1.76 -46.03 34.01
C LYS A 6 0.49 -45.56 34.73
N ASP A 7 0.66 -44.41 35.37
CA ASP A 7 -0.21 -43.75 36.34
C ASP A 7 -1.52 -43.18 35.78
N ASP A 8 -2.45 -42.98 36.71
CA ASP A 8 -3.74 -42.30 36.65
C ASP A 8 -3.72 -40.92 35.95
N VAL A 9 -4.84 -40.56 35.33
CA VAL A 9 -5.71 -39.43 35.72
C VAL A 9 -6.84 -39.23 34.70
N GLU A 10 -8.06 -39.44 35.21
CA GLU A 10 -9.40 -39.01 34.79
C GLU A 10 -9.41 -37.47 34.47
N VAL A 11 -10.22 -36.82 33.63
CA VAL A 11 -11.66 -36.85 33.35
C VAL A 11 -11.90 -35.92 32.13
N GLY A 12 -12.87 -36.23 31.27
CA GLY A 12 -13.77 -35.19 30.73
C GLY A 12 -13.67 -34.83 29.24
N GLY A 13 -14.39 -35.57 28.39
CA GLY A 13 -15.02 -35.01 27.18
C GLY A 13 -16.12 -34.00 27.58
N LEU A 14 -16.60 -33.11 26.72
CA LEU A 14 -17.35 -33.32 25.47
C LEU A 14 -17.22 -32.04 24.62
N GLY A 15 -16.87 -32.11 23.32
CA GLY A 15 -17.82 -32.09 22.18
C GLY A 15 -18.24 -30.65 21.89
N ASN A 16 -18.01 -30.00 20.75
CA ASN A 16 -18.36 -30.21 19.33
C ASN A 16 -17.73 -29.00 18.57
N GLU A 17 -17.18 -29.03 17.36
CA GLU A 17 -17.67 -29.41 16.04
C GLU A 17 -16.53 -29.13 15.00
N ASN A 18 -16.38 -30.00 13.99
CA ASN A 18 -15.43 -29.87 12.87
C ASN A 18 -16.09 -29.02 11.74
N PRO A 19 -15.41 -28.25 10.85
CA PRO A 19 -14.41 -28.80 9.94
C PRO A 19 -13.22 -27.90 9.53
N ILE A 20 -12.22 -28.56 8.97
CA ILE A 20 -11.03 -28.07 8.25
C ILE A 20 -11.43 -27.14 7.08
N ALA A 21 -10.94 -25.89 7.09
CA ALA A 21 -10.74 -24.98 5.96
C ALA A 21 -9.94 -23.77 6.51
N ASP A 22 -8.89 -23.21 5.93
CA ASP A 22 -8.01 -23.47 4.79
C ASP A 22 -6.75 -22.59 5.08
N PRO A 23 -5.84 -22.28 4.14
CA PRO A 23 -4.41 -22.39 4.32
C PRO A 23 -3.77 -21.07 4.81
N ASN A 24 -2.54 -21.19 5.29
CA ASN A 24 -1.64 -20.06 5.56
C ASN A 24 -1.56 -19.09 4.35
N PRO A 25 -1.47 -17.76 4.56
CA PRO A 25 -0.31 -17.11 3.98
C PRO A 25 0.30 -15.96 4.81
N ILE A 26 1.63 -16.00 4.89
CA ILE A 26 2.53 -14.85 4.83
C ILE A 26 2.37 -13.85 5.99
N ARG A 27 3.16 -14.09 7.03
CA ARG A 27 3.68 -13.03 7.90
C ARG A 27 4.53 -12.12 7.01
N LEU A 28 3.93 -11.04 6.48
CA LEU A 28 4.68 -9.93 5.92
C LEU A 28 5.63 -9.48 7.01
N GLU A 29 6.92 -9.65 6.76
CA GLU A 29 7.92 -8.93 7.52
C GLU A 29 7.66 -7.44 7.30
N GLU A 30 7.12 -6.81 8.33
CA GLU A 30 7.19 -5.37 8.52
C GLU A 30 8.66 -5.01 8.80
N GLN A 31 9.50 -5.11 7.77
CA GLN A 31 10.80 -4.46 7.77
C GLN A 31 10.56 -3.02 7.35
N ALA A 32 10.59 -2.15 8.35
CA ALA A 32 10.61 -0.71 8.24
C ALA A 32 11.45 -0.27 7.02
N GLY A 33 10.79 0.36 6.06
CA GLY A 33 11.48 1.12 5.02
C GLY A 33 12.35 2.19 5.68
N PRO A 34 13.50 2.54 5.07
CA PRO A 34 14.42 3.51 5.66
C PRO A 34 13.73 4.85 5.90
N GLN A 35 13.98 5.39 7.09
CA GLN A 35 13.54 6.70 7.56
C GLN A 35 13.96 7.77 6.55
N VAL A 36 13.03 8.66 6.25
CA VAL A 36 13.11 9.64 5.15
C VAL A 36 14.17 10.69 5.46
N GLU A 37 15.37 10.49 4.93
CA GLU A 37 16.33 11.57 4.69
C GLU A 37 15.80 12.42 3.52
N ASP A 38 15.98 13.73 3.63
CA ASP A 38 15.60 14.74 2.64
C ASP A 38 16.08 14.30 1.25
N LEU A 39 15.17 13.79 0.42
CA LEU A 39 15.50 13.26 -0.89
C LEU A 39 15.72 14.44 -1.84
N ASP A 40 16.99 14.83 -1.96
CA ASP A 40 17.46 15.74 -3.00
C ASP A 40 16.95 15.23 -4.35
N ILE A 41 16.10 16.03 -4.99
CA ILE A 41 15.55 15.77 -6.33
C ILE A 41 16.70 15.60 -7.36
N GLU A 42 17.89 16.14 -7.07
CA GLU A 42 19.12 15.94 -7.85
C GLU A 42 19.70 14.52 -7.79
N SER A 43 19.30 13.69 -6.82
CA SER A 43 19.77 12.30 -6.68
C SER A 43 18.88 11.27 -7.40
N LEU A 44 17.79 11.72 -8.03
CA LEU A 44 16.83 10.84 -8.67
C LEU A 44 17.39 10.26 -9.97
N THR A 45 17.21 8.96 -10.15
CA THR A 45 17.45 8.31 -11.44
C THR A 45 16.49 8.89 -12.50
N PRO A 46 16.86 8.83 -13.80
CA PRO A 46 15.97 9.28 -14.87
C PRO A 46 14.59 8.61 -14.83
N LEU A 47 14.54 7.34 -14.42
CA LEU A 47 13.30 6.58 -14.28
C LEU A 47 12.43 7.10 -13.13
N GLN A 48 13.04 7.38 -11.97
CA GLN A 48 12.34 7.97 -10.83
C GLN A 48 11.81 9.36 -11.16
N THR A 49 12.60 10.18 -11.87
CA THR A 49 12.17 11.51 -12.32
C THR A 49 10.96 11.40 -13.24
N HIS A 50 10.96 10.45 -14.18
CA HIS A 50 9.83 10.21 -15.07
C HIS A 50 8.53 9.87 -14.32
N TYR A 51 8.59 8.98 -13.32
CA TYR A 51 7.42 8.65 -12.50
C TYR A 51 6.92 9.87 -11.70
N LEU A 52 7.83 10.66 -11.15
CA LEU A 52 7.48 11.87 -10.41
C LEU A 52 6.84 12.94 -11.30
N GLU A 53 7.37 13.15 -12.51
CA GLU A 53 6.81 14.06 -13.50
C GLU A 53 5.42 13.63 -13.95
N SER A 54 5.22 12.32 -14.19
CA SER A 54 3.92 11.75 -14.52
C SER A 54 2.90 12.02 -13.42
N LEU A 55 3.27 11.79 -12.15
CA LEU A 55 2.41 12.09 -11.00
C LEU A 55 2.06 13.58 -10.91
N ARG A 56 3.04 14.48 -11.10
CA ARG A 56 2.82 15.93 -11.13
C ARG A 56 1.82 16.34 -12.21
N GLN A 57 1.99 15.80 -13.42
CA GLN A 57 1.12 16.11 -14.54
C GLN A 57 -0.32 15.66 -14.27
N LEU A 58 -0.50 14.46 -13.71
CA LEU A 58 -1.82 13.94 -13.36
C LEU A 58 -2.52 14.78 -12.29
N ILE A 59 -1.78 15.29 -11.30
CA ILE A 59 -2.33 16.20 -10.29
C ILE A 59 -2.74 17.54 -10.93
N ALA A 60 -1.92 18.09 -11.83
CA ALA A 60 -2.27 19.31 -12.56
C ALA A 60 -3.56 19.12 -13.38
N VAL A 61 -3.68 17.99 -14.08
CA VAL A 61 -4.90 17.62 -14.84
C VAL A 61 -6.11 17.51 -13.92
N LYS A 62 -5.96 16.89 -12.74
CA LYS A 62 -7.03 16.81 -11.74
C LYS A 62 -7.49 18.21 -11.29
N ASN A 63 -6.55 19.09 -10.96
CA ASN A 63 -6.85 20.44 -10.47
C ASN A 63 -7.55 21.28 -11.55
N ASP A 64 -7.04 21.23 -12.79
CA ASP A 64 -7.65 21.92 -13.93
C ASP A 64 -9.06 21.39 -14.20
N TYR A 65 -9.23 20.06 -14.24
CA TYR A 65 -10.52 19.42 -14.46
C TYR A 65 -11.54 19.73 -13.36
N GLN A 66 -11.12 19.71 -12.09
CA GLN A 66 -11.99 20.04 -10.96
C GLN A 66 -12.42 21.52 -10.97
N SER A 67 -11.60 22.41 -11.54
CA SER A 67 -11.92 23.84 -11.68
C SER A 67 -12.80 24.16 -12.90
N GLY A 68 -12.97 23.20 -13.81
CA GLY A 68 -13.76 23.35 -15.04
C GLY A 68 -15.27 23.23 -14.83
N SER A 69 -16.04 23.87 -15.71
CA SER A 69 -17.52 23.80 -15.71
C SER A 69 -18.07 22.47 -16.25
N GLU A 70 -17.23 21.64 -16.88
CA GLU A 70 -17.59 20.35 -17.50
C GLU A 70 -17.21 19.16 -16.60
N TYR A 71 -17.42 19.33 -15.29
CA TYR A 71 -17.09 18.30 -14.31
C TYR A 71 -18.01 17.08 -14.45
N GLU A 72 -17.42 15.95 -14.80
CA GLU A 72 -18.05 14.63 -14.87
C GLU A 72 -17.40 13.68 -13.87
N THR A 73 -18.23 13.05 -13.03
CA THR A 73 -17.76 12.17 -11.96
C THR A 73 -16.93 10.99 -12.47
N TRP A 74 -17.29 10.41 -13.62
CA TRP A 74 -16.59 9.25 -14.17
C TRP A 74 -15.17 9.60 -14.66
N MET A 75 -14.98 10.82 -15.18
CA MET A 75 -13.68 11.29 -15.62
C MET A 75 -12.80 11.62 -14.42
N MET A 76 -13.36 12.25 -13.38
CA MET A 76 -12.67 12.46 -12.12
C MET A 76 -12.26 11.12 -11.47
N GLU A 77 -13.10 10.10 -11.52
CA GLU A 77 -12.76 8.75 -11.05
C GLU A 77 -11.60 8.14 -11.85
N SER A 78 -11.60 8.31 -13.17
CA SER A 78 -10.50 7.85 -14.04
C SER A 78 -9.17 8.57 -13.73
N ILE A 79 -9.22 9.88 -13.49
CA ILE A 79 -8.06 10.68 -13.08
C ILE A 79 -7.54 10.20 -11.72
N ASN A 80 -8.41 10.01 -10.74
CA ASN A 80 -8.03 9.52 -9.41
C ASN A 80 -7.40 8.12 -9.47
N ARG A 81 -7.92 7.22 -10.31
CA ARG A 81 -7.32 5.89 -10.56
C ARG A 81 -5.93 6.01 -11.18
N SER A 82 -5.76 6.92 -12.13
CA SER A 82 -4.46 7.19 -12.76
C SER A 82 -3.45 7.72 -11.75
N ILE A 83 -3.84 8.66 -10.88
CA ILE A 83 -3.00 9.18 -9.79
C ILE A 83 -2.59 8.05 -8.83
N TYR A 84 -3.53 7.18 -8.46
CA TYR A 84 -3.22 6.04 -7.59
C TYR A 84 -2.21 5.08 -8.23
N SER A 85 -2.36 4.78 -9.53
CA SER A 85 -1.40 3.96 -10.27
C SER A 85 -0.02 4.61 -10.30
N ALA A 86 0.07 5.89 -10.66
CA ALA A 86 1.34 6.62 -10.70
C ALA A 86 2.01 6.72 -9.32
N LEU A 87 1.23 6.88 -8.25
CA LEU A 87 1.73 6.84 -6.88
C LEU A 87 2.30 5.47 -6.54
N ARG A 88 1.65 4.38 -6.97
CA ARG A 88 2.17 3.03 -6.78
C ARG A 88 3.49 2.83 -7.52
N ASP A 89 3.59 3.29 -8.76
CA ASP A 89 4.84 3.25 -9.53
C ASP A 89 5.97 4.03 -8.82
N CYS A 90 5.64 5.17 -8.22
CA CYS A 90 6.58 5.93 -7.39
C CYS A 90 7.03 5.16 -6.14
N ILE A 91 6.11 4.42 -5.49
CA ILE A 91 6.45 3.57 -4.33
C ILE A 91 7.36 2.42 -4.75
N GLU A 92 7.04 1.75 -5.87
CA GLU A 92 7.85 0.66 -6.44
C GLU A 92 9.23 1.15 -6.88
N ALA A 93 9.35 2.41 -7.32
CA ALA A 93 10.61 3.07 -7.66
C ALA A 93 11.37 3.68 -6.46
N ASN A 94 10.96 3.37 -5.22
CA ASN A 94 11.59 3.84 -3.97
C ASN A 94 11.57 5.38 -3.78
N ILE A 95 10.61 6.07 -4.40
CA ILE A 95 10.37 7.53 -4.27
C ILE A 95 8.97 7.84 -3.71
N GLY A 96 8.32 6.84 -3.09
CA GLY A 96 6.98 6.96 -2.55
C GLY A 96 6.83 8.05 -1.48
N THR A 97 7.89 8.37 -0.75
CA THR A 97 7.89 9.45 0.25
C THR A 97 7.79 10.83 -0.41
N VAL A 98 8.60 11.10 -1.44
CA VAL A 98 8.56 12.34 -2.25
C VAL A 98 7.21 12.48 -2.95
N ALA A 99 6.69 11.38 -3.50
CA ALA A 99 5.40 11.36 -4.16
C ALA A 99 4.23 11.64 -3.21
N LYS A 100 4.27 11.10 -1.99
CA LYS A 100 3.27 11.41 -0.94
C LYS A 100 3.36 12.85 -0.48
N ASP A 101 4.57 13.37 -0.29
CA ASP A 101 4.78 14.76 0.10
C ASP A 101 4.28 15.73 -0.98
N LEU A 102 4.50 15.40 -2.25
CA LEU A 102 3.92 16.13 -3.39
C LEU A 102 2.39 16.19 -3.31
N LEU A 103 1.73 15.05 -3.08
CA LEU A 103 0.26 14.99 -2.95
C LEU A 103 -0.25 15.77 -1.73
N HIS A 104 0.48 15.75 -0.61
CA HIS A 104 0.11 16.51 0.58
C HIS A 104 0.25 18.02 0.38
N ARG A 105 1.33 18.48 -0.29
CA ARG A 105 1.50 19.90 -0.62
C ARG A 105 0.35 20.38 -1.48
N GLU A 106 0.01 19.66 -2.54
CA GLU A 106 -1.10 20.01 -3.45
C GLU A 106 -2.46 20.07 -2.73
N HIS A 107 -2.69 19.19 -1.75
CA HIS A 107 -3.91 19.23 -0.94
C HIS A 107 -3.99 20.43 0.03
N GLN A 108 -2.87 21.09 0.33
CA GLN A 108 -2.82 22.26 1.21
C GLN A 108 -2.92 23.59 0.46
N VAL A 109 -2.64 23.61 -0.86
CA VAL A 109 -2.67 24.85 -1.66
C VAL A 109 -4.05 25.16 -2.25
N ASN A 110 -4.97 24.20 -2.25
CA ASN A 110 -6.38 24.33 -2.67
C ASN A 110 -7.32 24.35 -1.47
#